data_AF-A0A813JLP7-F1
#
_entry.id   AF-A0A813JLP7-F1
#
_cell.length_a   1.000
_cell.length_b   1.000
_cell.length_c   1.000
_cell.angle_alpha   90.00
_cell.angle_beta   90.00
_cell.angle_gamma   90.00
#
_symmetry.space_group_name_H-M   'P 1'
#
loop_
_entity.id
_entity.type
_entity.pdbx_description
1 polymer ?
#
loop_
_entity_poly.entity_id
_entity_poly.type
_entity_poly.pdbx_seq_one_letter_code
_entity_poly.pdbx_strand_id
1 'polypeptide(L)'
;MPPAEAFREGSRQDAGDTFKDFRRWARKLPVWDLEAAGGLLEVTVRQDLFHFLSQLCQRRLYAAQGREMLSMLLPLESWVSGGAVDKAPMELSLDTSKGQVAKPDPPQKGLPPTAGQLPAAPTKLSPVAEAAPSPGRGLKARVEAALKGGIQLTSGKDLVQMYRDSGLGGGGSMSATAADPEMLKLVLILAGQRLKDLYLEPLRRCGGASGVHFPHLHIDLQQRKAHTLPANVQAAVEMKISTQEKWSSLEKAWVLGARHELTIRYVLAYALVRAKATGRSNAVWIPLGMNTGAQGHANAVCFQSVDGKGAMRVLLYDPNFAAGQEHWVHAKKAVNDSLAGVRQLLDGSGLTIVGQAELFGHGLQTALGTTEQHQGWFSSTVYTTHAGYPICGAVVHFLAVVWLAVTVASCPVGLLEVEAALAEIVAERAGKAAVQGKLAAVLVDLSKGLEKESGFPAFLKSSLDKDKRDWPAEFLRSGGSITCRIPGKQPCTYTW
;
A
#
# COMPACT_ATOMS: atom_id res chain seq x y z
N MET A 1 -26.34 -11.24 -13.75
CA MET A 1 -27.24 -10.08 -13.78
C MET A 1 -28.23 -10.24 -12.64
N PRO A 2 -28.70 -9.18 -11.98
CA PRO A 2 -29.90 -9.28 -11.15
C PRO A 2 -31.07 -9.86 -11.97
N PRO A 3 -32.03 -10.55 -11.34
CA PRO A 3 -33.26 -10.94 -12.02
C PRO A 3 -33.97 -9.72 -12.63
N ALA A 4 -34.60 -9.87 -13.79
CA ALA A 4 -35.18 -8.75 -14.52
C ALA A 4 -36.23 -7.98 -13.69
N GLU A 5 -37.04 -8.73 -12.93
CA GLU A 5 -38.04 -8.20 -12.01
C GLU A 5 -37.47 -7.32 -10.89
N ALA A 6 -36.17 -7.42 -10.60
CA ALA A 6 -35.50 -6.59 -9.59
C ALA A 6 -35.45 -5.11 -9.99
N PHE A 7 -35.44 -4.83 -11.31
CA PHE A 7 -35.38 -3.47 -11.85
C PHE A 7 -36.75 -2.80 -11.95
N ARG A 8 -37.84 -3.56 -11.81
CA ARG A 8 -39.20 -3.04 -11.94
C ARG A 8 -39.57 -2.11 -10.80
N GLU A 9 -40.40 -1.12 -11.11
CA GLU A 9 -41.02 -0.26 -10.10
C GLU A 9 -41.85 -1.12 -9.11
N GLY A 10 -41.69 -0.85 -7.81
CA GLY A 10 -42.33 -1.64 -6.75
C GLY A 10 -41.69 -3.00 -6.46
N SER A 11 -40.51 -3.29 -7.01
CA SER A 11 -39.71 -4.48 -6.65
C SER A 11 -39.52 -4.58 -5.13
N ARG A 12 -39.62 -5.81 -4.60
CA ARG A 12 -39.35 -6.11 -3.19
C ARG A 12 -37.85 -6.13 -2.85
N GLN A 13 -36.99 -6.10 -3.87
CA GLN A 13 -35.54 -6.09 -3.68
C GLN A 13 -35.04 -4.69 -3.32
N ASP A 14 -34.04 -4.60 -2.45
CA ASP A 14 -33.42 -3.31 -2.13
C ASP A 14 -32.73 -2.73 -3.38
N ALA A 15 -33.00 -1.46 -3.67
CA ALA A 15 -32.44 -0.79 -4.84
C ALA A 15 -30.92 -0.61 -4.76
N GLY A 16 -30.36 -0.46 -3.55
CA GLY A 16 -28.91 -0.38 -3.35
C GLY A 16 -28.23 -1.70 -3.69
N ASP A 17 -28.78 -2.82 -3.22
CA ASP A 17 -28.24 -4.15 -3.50
C ASP A 17 -28.44 -4.58 -4.95
N THR A 18 -29.62 -4.28 -5.52
CA THR A 18 -29.91 -4.49 -6.96
C THR A 18 -28.89 -3.74 -7.82
N PHE A 19 -28.56 -2.48 -7.47
CA PHE A 19 -27.55 -1.70 -8.19
C PHE A 19 -26.14 -2.26 -8.05
N LYS A 20 -25.74 -2.69 -6.85
CA LYS A 20 -24.44 -3.33 -6.62
C LYS A 20 -24.30 -4.60 -7.46
N ASP A 21 -25.34 -5.42 -7.51
CA ASP A 21 -25.34 -6.67 -8.28
C ASP A 21 -25.34 -6.40 -9.79
N PHE A 22 -26.04 -5.35 -10.25
CA PHE A 22 -25.95 -4.87 -11.62
C PHE A 22 -24.53 -4.43 -12.00
N ARG A 23 -23.90 -3.54 -11.20
CA ARG A 23 -22.50 -3.12 -11.45
C ARG A 23 -21.53 -4.30 -11.42
N ARG A 24 -21.73 -5.25 -10.50
CA ARG A 24 -20.90 -6.46 -10.40
C ARG A 24 -21.04 -7.31 -11.66
N TRP A 25 -22.25 -7.47 -12.18
CA TRP A 25 -22.49 -8.19 -13.43
C TRP A 25 -21.85 -7.46 -14.64
N ALA A 26 -22.07 -6.16 -14.79
CA ALA A 26 -21.49 -5.35 -15.87
C ALA A 26 -19.95 -5.46 -15.92
N ARG A 27 -19.27 -5.46 -14.76
CA ARG A 27 -17.81 -5.60 -14.68
C ARG A 27 -17.28 -6.99 -15.00
N LYS A 28 -18.11 -8.04 -14.93
CA LYS A 28 -17.74 -9.43 -15.22
C LYS A 28 -17.81 -9.75 -16.71
N LEU A 29 -18.36 -8.86 -17.53
CA LEU A 29 -18.36 -9.01 -18.98
C LEU A 29 -16.91 -8.97 -19.51
N PRO A 30 -16.50 -9.91 -20.38
CA PRO A 30 -15.18 -9.90 -20.99
C PRO A 30 -14.92 -8.52 -21.62
N VAL A 31 -13.81 -7.87 -21.25
CA VAL A 31 -13.40 -6.57 -21.80
C VAL A 31 -14.49 -5.48 -21.70
N TRP A 32 -15.32 -5.47 -20.63
CA TRP A 32 -16.41 -4.48 -20.50
C TRP A 32 -17.25 -4.33 -21.78
N ASP A 33 -17.50 -5.44 -22.48
CA ASP A 33 -18.33 -5.46 -23.69
C ASP A 33 -19.81 -5.29 -23.33
N LEU A 34 -20.14 -4.08 -22.87
CA LEU A 34 -21.49 -3.67 -22.55
C LEU A 34 -22.35 -3.70 -23.82
N GLU A 35 -21.79 -3.37 -24.98
CA GLU A 35 -22.49 -3.37 -26.27
C GLU A 35 -23.09 -4.75 -26.57
N ALA A 36 -22.29 -5.83 -26.54
CA ALA A 36 -22.81 -7.17 -26.76
C ALA A 36 -23.86 -7.58 -25.72
N ALA A 37 -23.64 -7.20 -24.45
CA ALA A 37 -24.59 -7.51 -23.38
C ALA A 37 -25.94 -6.79 -23.57
N GLY A 38 -25.95 -5.55 -24.06
CA GLY A 38 -27.18 -4.83 -24.37
C GLY A 38 -28.02 -5.54 -25.43
N GLY A 39 -27.36 -6.08 -26.46
CA GLY A 39 -28.02 -6.81 -27.55
C GLY A 39 -28.65 -8.15 -27.13
N LEU A 40 -28.21 -8.72 -26.01
CA LEU A 40 -28.75 -9.96 -25.45
C LEU A 40 -29.98 -9.74 -24.55
N LEU A 41 -30.27 -8.49 -24.17
CA LEU A 41 -31.38 -8.17 -23.27
C LEU A 41 -32.63 -7.76 -24.03
N GLU A 42 -33.77 -8.28 -23.59
CA GLU A 42 -35.07 -7.83 -24.06
C GLU A 42 -35.23 -6.32 -23.83
N VAL A 43 -35.93 -5.66 -24.75
CA VAL A 43 -36.17 -4.21 -24.72
C VAL A 43 -36.80 -3.79 -23.39
N THR A 44 -37.75 -4.56 -22.88
CA THR A 44 -38.46 -4.30 -21.61
C THR A 44 -37.51 -4.28 -20.41
N VAL A 45 -36.54 -5.20 -20.36
CA VAL A 45 -35.54 -5.25 -19.29
C VAL A 45 -34.61 -4.05 -19.36
N ARG A 46 -34.23 -3.62 -20.56
CA ARG A 46 -33.42 -2.40 -20.76
C ARG A 46 -34.20 -1.15 -20.31
N GLN A 47 -35.49 -1.06 -20.62
CA GLN A 47 -36.37 0.03 -20.15
C GLN A 47 -36.43 0.08 -18.62
N ASP A 48 -36.73 -1.05 -17.98
CA ASP A 48 -36.78 -1.16 -16.52
C ASP A 48 -35.45 -0.73 -15.87
N LEU A 49 -34.33 -1.15 -16.45
CA LEU A 49 -32.99 -0.80 -15.99
C LEU A 49 -32.69 0.71 -16.13
N PHE A 50 -33.03 1.31 -17.27
CA PHE A 50 -32.87 2.74 -17.48
C PHE A 50 -33.74 3.55 -16.53
N HIS A 51 -34.99 3.14 -16.30
CA HIS A 51 -35.87 3.75 -15.31
C HIS A 51 -35.28 3.64 -13.89
N PHE A 52 -34.82 2.44 -13.51
CA PHE A 52 -34.17 2.18 -12.24
C PHE A 52 -32.93 3.06 -12.00
N LEU A 53 -32.06 3.20 -13.01
CA LEU A 53 -30.88 4.06 -12.93
C LEU A 53 -31.25 5.55 -12.79
N SER A 54 -32.27 6.03 -13.50
CA SER A 54 -32.78 7.39 -13.34
C SER A 54 -33.27 7.66 -11.92
N GLN A 55 -34.01 6.72 -11.32
CA GLN A 55 -34.44 6.84 -9.92
C GLN A 55 -33.24 6.85 -8.96
N LEU A 56 -32.21 6.02 -9.21
CA LEU A 56 -30.99 6.01 -8.40
C LEU A 56 -30.20 7.31 -8.50
N CYS A 57 -30.21 7.98 -9.66
CA CYS A 57 -29.57 9.28 -9.85
C CYS A 57 -30.15 10.36 -8.93
N GLN A 58 -31.42 10.21 -8.53
CA GLN A 58 -32.09 11.11 -7.59
C GLN A 58 -31.73 10.81 -6.12
N ARG A 59 -31.14 9.64 -5.81
CA ARG A 59 -30.74 9.27 -4.44
C ARG A 59 -29.33 9.74 -4.13
N ARG A 60 -29.16 10.51 -3.05
CA ARG A 60 -27.87 11.13 -2.64
C ARG A 60 -26.67 10.17 -2.61
N LEU A 61 -26.86 8.93 -2.11
CA LEU A 61 -25.77 7.96 -1.95
C LEU A 61 -25.26 7.39 -3.28
N TYR A 62 -26.13 7.24 -4.27
CA TYR A 62 -25.80 6.57 -5.54
C TYR A 62 -25.81 7.51 -6.75
N ALA A 63 -26.15 8.79 -6.56
CA ALA A 63 -26.33 9.76 -7.63
C ALA A 63 -25.17 9.80 -8.64
N ALA A 64 -23.93 9.92 -8.16
CA ALA A 64 -22.75 9.98 -9.01
C ALA A 64 -22.51 8.66 -9.77
N GLN A 65 -22.70 7.52 -9.11
CA GLN A 65 -22.47 6.20 -9.69
C GLN A 65 -23.57 5.81 -10.70
N GLY A 66 -24.82 6.22 -10.45
CA GLY A 66 -25.92 6.05 -11.39
C GLY A 66 -25.68 6.86 -12.67
N ARG A 67 -25.23 8.13 -12.54
CA ARG A 67 -24.90 8.98 -13.70
C ARG A 67 -23.73 8.44 -14.51
N GLU A 68 -22.68 7.97 -13.82
CA GLU A 68 -21.55 7.28 -14.47
C GLU A 68 -22.07 6.10 -15.31
N MET A 69 -22.93 5.26 -14.73
CA MET A 69 -23.50 4.12 -15.44
C MET A 69 -24.38 4.53 -16.64
N LEU A 70 -25.28 5.51 -16.46
CA LEU A 70 -26.08 6.05 -17.57
C LEU A 70 -25.20 6.61 -18.69
N SER A 71 -24.13 7.35 -18.35
CA SER A 71 -23.22 7.93 -19.34
C SER A 71 -22.44 6.89 -20.15
N MET A 72 -22.26 5.67 -19.60
CA MET A 72 -21.64 4.55 -20.31
C MET A 72 -22.62 3.81 -21.21
N LEU A 73 -23.90 3.67 -20.80
CA LEU A 73 -24.91 2.90 -21.54
C LEU A 73 -25.60 3.69 -22.66
N LEU A 74 -25.83 4.99 -22.46
CA LEU A 74 -26.56 5.83 -23.43
C LEU A 74 -25.88 5.96 -24.81
N PRO A 75 -24.54 5.98 -24.92
CA PRO A 75 -23.87 5.99 -26.23
C PRO A 75 -23.96 4.66 -27.01
N LEU A 76 -24.38 3.57 -26.36
CA LEU A 76 -24.35 2.22 -26.93
C LEU A 76 -25.68 1.90 -27.64
N GLU A 77 -25.63 1.64 -28.94
CA GLU A 77 -26.82 1.48 -29.79
C GLU A 77 -27.68 0.27 -29.35
N SER A 78 -27.02 -0.84 -29.04
CA SER A 78 -27.64 -2.05 -28.49
C SER A 78 -28.44 -1.81 -27.21
N TRP A 79 -28.13 -0.77 -26.44
CA TRP A 79 -28.86 -0.43 -25.21
C TRP A 79 -30.05 0.48 -25.47
N VAL A 80 -29.93 1.44 -26.38
CA VAL A 80 -30.98 2.44 -26.65
C VAL A 80 -31.96 2.03 -27.76
N SER A 81 -31.59 1.05 -28.59
CA SER A 81 -32.42 0.56 -29.71
C SER A 81 -33.76 -0.03 -29.25
N GLY A 82 -34.76 -0.01 -30.14
CA GLY A 82 -36.08 -0.61 -29.89
C GLY A 82 -36.98 0.20 -28.95
N GLY A 83 -36.68 1.47 -28.70
CA GLY A 83 -37.45 2.32 -27.78
C GLY A 83 -37.13 2.04 -26.31
N ALA A 84 -35.92 1.54 -26.02
CA ALA A 84 -35.51 1.21 -24.66
C ALA A 84 -35.30 2.45 -23.76
N VAL A 85 -35.13 3.63 -24.36
CA VAL A 85 -34.91 4.90 -23.66
C VAL A 85 -35.82 5.97 -24.25
N ASP A 86 -36.58 6.65 -23.39
CA ASP A 86 -37.11 7.97 -23.70
C ASP A 86 -35.99 9.00 -23.49
N LYS A 87 -35.45 9.55 -24.58
CA LYS A 87 -34.20 10.33 -24.54
C LYS A 87 -34.36 11.67 -23.83
N ALA A 88 -35.53 12.30 -23.92
CA ALA A 88 -35.75 13.65 -23.38
C ALA A 88 -35.65 13.72 -21.83
N PRO A 89 -36.27 12.82 -21.04
CA PRO A 89 -36.13 12.82 -19.58
C PRO A 89 -34.72 12.42 -19.08
N MET A 90 -33.99 11.61 -19.86
CA MET A 90 -32.67 11.13 -19.45
C MET A 90 -31.56 12.14 -19.65
N GLU A 91 -31.59 12.93 -20.71
CA GLU A 91 -30.62 14.00 -20.95
C GLU A 91 -30.73 15.09 -19.87
N LEU A 92 -31.95 15.43 -19.44
CA LEU A 92 -32.22 16.32 -18.29
C LEU A 92 -31.60 15.83 -16.97
N SER A 93 -31.52 14.50 -16.77
CA SER A 93 -30.93 13.88 -15.57
C SER A 93 -29.39 13.92 -15.56
N LEU A 94 -28.76 14.03 -16.74
CA LEU A 94 -27.31 14.19 -16.88
C LEU A 94 -26.89 15.66 -16.77
N ASP A 95 -27.69 16.59 -17.30
CA ASP A 95 -27.35 18.02 -17.33
C ASP A 95 -27.58 18.78 -16.00
N THR A 96 -28.34 18.22 -15.06
CA THR A 96 -28.50 18.80 -13.70
C THR A 96 -27.17 18.89 -12.92
N SER A 97 -26.09 18.32 -13.45
CA SER A 97 -24.73 18.35 -12.91
C SER A 97 -24.00 19.68 -13.16
N LYS A 98 -24.53 20.60 -13.98
CA LYS A 98 -23.83 21.83 -14.43
C LYS A 98 -24.22 23.12 -13.69
N GLY A 99 -25.07 23.08 -12.66
CA GLY A 99 -25.50 24.27 -11.91
C GLY A 99 -24.66 24.58 -10.67
N GLN A 100 -23.92 25.69 -10.70
CA GLN A 100 -23.28 26.45 -9.59
C GLN A 100 -21.96 25.93 -8.97
N VAL A 101 -20.85 26.32 -9.58
CA VAL A 101 -19.76 27.03 -8.89
C VAL A 101 -19.31 28.17 -9.81
N ALA A 102 -19.51 29.43 -9.37
CA ALA A 102 -19.05 30.61 -10.10
C ALA A 102 -17.52 30.67 -10.09
N LYS A 103 -16.91 30.87 -11.26
CA LYS A 103 -15.49 31.15 -11.46
C LYS A 103 -15.31 32.66 -11.73
N PRO A 104 -14.31 33.33 -11.15
CA PRO A 104 -13.87 34.64 -11.64
C PRO A 104 -12.91 34.50 -12.84
N ASP A 105 -12.99 35.45 -13.77
CA ASP A 105 -12.24 35.50 -15.03
C ASP A 105 -10.73 35.79 -14.86
N PRO A 106 -9.89 35.39 -15.85
CA PRO A 106 -8.45 35.62 -15.84
C PRO A 106 -8.03 36.88 -16.63
N PRO A 107 -6.87 37.50 -16.31
CA PRO A 107 -6.22 38.42 -17.23
C PRO A 107 -5.19 37.73 -18.14
N GLN A 108 -5.08 38.29 -19.35
CA GLN A 108 -4.36 37.79 -20.52
C GLN A 108 -2.87 38.18 -20.60
N LYS A 109 -2.14 37.34 -21.35
CA LYS A 109 -1.06 37.60 -22.35
C LYS A 109 0.36 37.96 -21.90
N GLY A 110 1.30 37.20 -22.48
CA GLY A 110 2.68 37.61 -22.76
C GLY A 110 3.58 36.44 -23.21
N LEU A 111 3.86 36.34 -24.52
CA LEU A 111 4.99 35.62 -25.16
C LEU A 111 5.95 36.72 -25.67
N PRO A 112 7.26 36.49 -25.98
CA PRO A 112 7.69 35.55 -27.05
C PRO A 112 9.15 34.98 -26.86
N PRO A 113 9.95 34.60 -27.90
CA PRO A 113 10.53 33.25 -27.99
C PRO A 113 12.07 33.22 -28.10
N THR A 114 12.74 32.08 -27.88
CA THR A 114 14.00 31.79 -28.61
C THR A 114 14.36 30.30 -28.64
N ALA A 115 14.83 29.86 -29.81
CA ALA A 115 15.28 28.53 -30.17
C ALA A 115 16.71 28.19 -29.70
N GLY A 116 17.06 26.90 -29.65
CA GLY A 116 18.45 26.48 -29.51
C GLY A 116 18.69 24.96 -29.41
N GLN A 117 18.75 24.31 -30.58
CA GLN A 117 19.64 23.22 -31.01
C GLN A 117 20.04 22.06 -30.05
N LEU A 118 19.74 20.84 -30.52
CA LEU A 118 20.53 19.60 -30.33
C LEU A 118 21.91 19.72 -31.02
N PRO A 119 22.91 18.91 -30.61
CA PRO A 119 23.22 17.75 -31.44
C PRO A 119 23.58 16.47 -30.64
N ALA A 120 23.69 15.37 -31.39
CA ALA A 120 23.81 13.99 -30.94
C ALA A 120 25.22 13.38 -31.04
N ALA A 121 25.44 12.32 -30.23
CA ALA A 121 26.17 11.05 -30.51
C ALA A 121 27.71 11.06 -30.64
N PRO A 122 28.43 9.90 -30.70
CA PRO A 122 28.29 8.57 -30.07
C PRO A 122 29.65 8.09 -29.45
N THR A 123 29.94 6.78 -29.46
CA THR A 123 31.16 6.00 -29.11
C THR A 123 31.31 5.56 -27.63
N LYS A 124 31.70 4.32 -27.26
CA LYS A 124 32.40 3.22 -27.95
C LYS A 124 32.22 1.91 -27.14
N LEU A 125 32.12 0.77 -27.84
CA LEU A 125 32.13 -0.59 -27.27
C LEU A 125 33.56 -1.14 -27.08
N SER A 126 33.68 -2.09 -26.13
CA SER A 126 34.68 -3.19 -25.98
C SER A 126 35.68 -3.05 -24.81
N PRO A 127 36.26 -4.14 -24.24
CA PRO A 127 36.02 -5.58 -24.41
C PRO A 127 35.85 -6.39 -23.08
N VAL A 128 35.58 -7.68 -23.28
CA VAL A 128 35.51 -8.84 -22.37
C VAL A 128 36.54 -8.84 -21.22
N ALA A 129 36.06 -9.11 -20.01
CA ALA A 129 36.87 -9.60 -18.90
C ALA A 129 36.29 -10.93 -18.38
N GLU A 130 37.21 -11.82 -18.02
CA GLU A 130 37.12 -13.22 -17.60
C GLU A 130 35.84 -13.67 -16.87
N ALA A 131 35.45 -14.91 -17.15
CA ALA A 131 34.35 -15.61 -16.50
C ALA A 131 34.53 -15.62 -14.98
N ALA A 132 33.70 -14.83 -14.29
CA ALA A 132 33.56 -14.87 -12.85
C ALA A 132 33.11 -16.28 -12.40
N PRO A 133 33.54 -16.74 -11.21
CA PRO A 133 33.08 -18.00 -10.63
C PRO A 133 31.54 -18.00 -10.56
N SER A 134 30.92 -19.14 -10.91
CA SER A 134 29.47 -19.32 -10.94
C SER A 134 28.81 -18.71 -9.67
N PRO A 135 28.05 -17.60 -9.78
CA PRO A 135 27.62 -16.78 -8.62
C PRO A 135 26.72 -17.51 -7.60
N GLY A 136 26.15 -18.66 -7.96
CA GLY A 136 25.09 -19.30 -7.17
C GLY A 136 25.54 -20.16 -5.98
N ARG A 137 26.73 -20.77 -6.00
CA ARG A 137 27.07 -21.80 -4.99
C ARG A 137 27.25 -21.27 -3.57
N GLY A 138 27.70 -20.02 -3.41
CA GLY A 138 27.86 -19.40 -2.09
C GLY A 138 26.59 -18.74 -1.55
N LEU A 139 25.68 -18.30 -2.43
CA LEU A 139 24.46 -17.62 -2.00
C LEU A 139 23.46 -18.61 -1.39
N LYS A 140 23.17 -19.71 -2.08
CA LYS A 140 22.26 -20.75 -1.56
C LYS A 140 22.69 -21.22 -0.16
N ALA A 141 23.98 -21.53 0.03
CA ALA A 141 24.52 -21.95 1.32
C ALA A 141 24.36 -20.89 2.43
N ARG A 142 24.54 -19.59 2.11
CA ARG A 142 24.30 -18.50 3.08
C ARG A 142 22.82 -18.33 3.42
N VAL A 143 21.93 -18.49 2.44
CA VAL A 143 20.48 -18.49 2.68
C VAL A 143 20.11 -19.68 3.56
N GLU A 144 20.54 -20.90 3.23
CA GLU A 144 20.34 -22.10 4.04
C GLU A 144 20.89 -21.94 5.46
N ALA A 145 22.05 -21.30 5.63
CA ALA A 145 22.58 -20.95 6.94
C ALA A 145 21.68 -19.96 7.70
N ALA A 146 21.11 -18.96 7.03
CA ALA A 146 20.14 -18.03 7.63
C ALA A 146 18.81 -18.73 8.02
N LEU A 147 18.44 -19.79 7.29
CA LEU A 147 17.29 -20.64 7.59
C LEU A 147 17.55 -21.64 8.72
N LYS A 148 18.78 -21.79 9.21
CA LYS A 148 19.10 -22.72 10.29
C LYS A 148 18.34 -22.36 11.57
N GLY A 149 17.69 -23.36 12.16
CA GLY A 149 16.84 -23.22 13.35
C GLY A 149 15.40 -22.81 13.01
N GLY A 150 14.46 -23.13 13.89
CA GLY A 150 13.05 -22.82 13.67
C GLY A 150 12.12 -23.72 14.47
N ILE A 151 10.82 -23.47 14.35
CA ILE A 151 9.78 -24.31 14.93
C ILE A 151 9.40 -25.38 13.92
N GLN A 152 9.31 -26.64 14.35
CA GLN A 152 8.83 -27.73 13.51
C GLN A 152 7.35 -27.50 13.19
N LEU A 153 7.03 -27.43 11.90
CA LEU A 153 5.65 -27.33 11.42
C LEU A 153 5.35 -28.48 10.45
N THR A 154 4.11 -28.95 10.48
CA THR A 154 3.63 -30.04 9.63
C THR A 154 3.03 -29.52 8.33
N SER A 155 2.51 -28.28 8.32
CA SER A 155 1.88 -27.70 7.15
C SER A 155 1.84 -26.16 7.15
N GLY A 156 1.50 -25.58 5.99
CA GLY A 156 1.18 -24.16 5.90
C GLY A 156 -0.07 -23.75 6.69
N LYS A 157 -1.00 -24.68 6.96
CA LYS A 157 -2.17 -24.42 7.82
C LYS A 157 -1.75 -24.14 9.26
N ASP A 158 -0.67 -24.76 9.72
CA ASP A 158 -0.13 -24.54 11.06
C ASP A 158 0.41 -23.11 11.20
N LEU A 159 1.04 -22.55 10.15
CA LEU A 159 1.46 -21.15 10.12
C LEU A 159 0.25 -20.21 10.22
N VAL A 160 -0.81 -20.50 9.46
CA VAL A 160 -2.05 -19.72 9.48
C VAL A 160 -2.67 -19.73 10.88
N GLN A 161 -2.72 -20.90 11.49
CA GLN A 161 -3.29 -21.08 12.82
C GLN A 161 -2.44 -20.35 13.88
N MET A 162 -1.13 -20.54 13.90
CA MET A 162 -0.21 -19.84 14.80
C MET A 162 -0.34 -18.31 14.68
N TYR A 163 -0.44 -17.81 13.45
CA TYR A 163 -0.65 -16.39 13.20
C TYR A 163 -2.00 -15.90 13.78
N ARG A 164 -3.09 -16.67 13.61
CA ARG A 164 -4.39 -16.34 14.23
C ARG A 164 -4.33 -16.36 15.76
N ASP A 165 -3.73 -17.40 16.33
CA ASP A 165 -3.63 -17.61 17.78
C ASP A 165 -2.78 -16.54 18.47
N SER A 166 -1.80 -15.96 17.77
CA SER A 166 -1.00 -14.84 18.27
C SER A 166 -1.80 -13.54 18.51
N GLY A 167 -3.01 -13.44 17.93
CA GLY A 167 -3.82 -12.21 17.90
C GLY A 167 -3.35 -11.17 16.87
N LEU A 168 -2.19 -11.38 16.23
CA LEU A 168 -1.66 -10.51 15.18
C LEU A 168 -2.53 -10.54 13.92
N GLY A 169 -3.24 -11.65 13.67
CA GLY A 169 -4.25 -11.78 12.62
C GLY A 169 -5.54 -11.02 12.83
N GLY A 170 -5.74 -10.46 14.02
CA GLY A 170 -6.91 -9.67 14.36
C GLY A 170 -6.82 -8.23 13.86
N GLY A 171 -7.98 -7.65 13.54
CA GLY A 171 -8.14 -6.20 13.42
C GLY A 171 -7.84 -5.51 14.74
N GLY A 172 -6.75 -4.74 14.81
CA GLY A 172 -6.57 -3.70 15.80
C GLY A 172 -7.65 -2.62 15.66
N SER A 173 -8.20 -2.17 16.78
CA SER A 173 -9.07 -1.00 16.83
C SER A 173 -8.47 0.04 17.76
N MET A 174 -8.73 1.31 17.42
CA MET A 174 -8.29 2.44 18.21
C MET A 174 -9.45 3.40 18.40
N SER A 175 -9.56 3.94 19.60
CA SER A 175 -10.42 5.07 19.91
C SER A 175 -9.62 6.07 20.70
N ALA A 176 -9.80 7.36 20.45
CA ALA A 176 -9.13 8.39 21.22
C ALA A 176 -10.09 9.52 21.56
N THR A 177 -9.76 10.25 22.62
CA THR A 177 -10.41 11.48 23.06
C THR A 177 -9.38 12.59 23.14
N ALA A 178 -9.72 13.75 22.59
CA ALA A 178 -8.92 14.97 22.67
C ALA A 178 -9.87 16.18 22.62
N ALA A 179 -9.43 17.32 23.13
CA ALA A 179 -10.23 18.55 23.15
C ALA A 179 -10.43 19.18 21.76
N ASP A 180 -9.57 18.86 20.79
CA ASP A 180 -9.62 19.40 19.42
C ASP A 180 -9.75 18.28 18.37
N PRO A 181 -10.74 18.36 17.44
CA PRO A 181 -10.93 17.36 16.39
C PRO A 181 -9.77 17.18 15.42
N GLU A 182 -9.01 18.23 15.08
CA GLU A 182 -7.85 18.11 14.19
C GLU A 182 -6.70 17.39 14.90
N MET A 183 -6.43 17.75 16.15
CA MET A 183 -5.45 17.06 16.99
C MET A 183 -5.85 15.60 17.24
N LEU A 184 -7.13 15.30 17.43
CA LEU A 184 -7.62 13.92 17.55
C LEU A 184 -7.22 13.06 16.33
N LYS A 185 -7.32 13.62 15.11
CA LYS A 185 -6.91 12.92 13.89
C LYS A 185 -5.41 12.62 13.89
N LEU A 186 -4.57 13.60 14.24
CA LEU A 186 -3.11 13.42 14.29
C LEU A 186 -2.71 12.34 15.30
N VAL A 187 -3.35 12.33 16.46
CA VAL A 187 -3.09 11.38 17.54
C VAL A 187 -3.46 9.96 17.13
N LEU A 188 -4.61 9.78 16.45
CA LEU A 188 -5.00 8.49 15.90
C LEU A 188 -4.00 7.99 14.84
N ILE A 189 -3.46 8.89 14.01
CA ILE A 189 -2.42 8.55 13.04
C ILE A 189 -1.13 8.12 13.74
N LEU A 190 -0.70 8.84 14.78
CA LEU A 190 0.48 8.49 15.57
C LEU A 190 0.33 7.14 16.25
N ALA A 191 -0.76 6.93 16.98
CA ALA A 191 -1.04 5.66 17.64
C ALA A 191 -1.10 4.51 16.62
N GLY A 192 -1.73 4.72 15.47
CA GLY A 192 -1.78 3.75 14.39
C GLY A 192 -0.41 3.39 13.83
N GLN A 193 0.48 4.38 13.67
CA GLN A 193 1.87 4.12 13.29
C GLN A 193 2.60 3.30 14.36
N ARG A 194 2.39 3.59 15.65
CA ARG A 194 3.01 2.82 16.75
C ARG A 194 2.52 1.38 16.84
N LEU A 195 1.25 1.13 16.54
CA LEU A 195 0.76 -0.24 16.41
C LEU A 195 1.46 -0.99 15.27
N LYS A 196 1.71 -0.32 14.14
CA LYS A 196 2.41 -0.92 13.00
C LYS A 196 3.89 -1.19 13.30
N ASP A 197 4.51 -0.38 14.16
CA ASP A 197 5.91 -0.55 14.57
C ASP A 197 6.16 -1.88 15.30
N LEU A 198 5.14 -2.53 15.87
CA LEU A 198 5.24 -3.87 16.45
C LEU A 198 5.85 -4.88 15.46
N TYR A 199 5.48 -4.77 14.18
CA TYR A 199 5.97 -5.65 13.12
C TYR A 199 7.35 -5.26 12.59
N LEU A 200 7.78 -4.01 12.81
CA LEU A 200 9.05 -3.49 12.31
C LEU A 200 10.17 -3.54 13.34
N GLU A 201 9.82 -3.63 14.62
CA GLU A 201 10.77 -3.57 15.72
C GLU A 201 11.85 -4.68 15.65
N PRO A 202 11.54 -5.95 15.33
CA PRO A 202 12.58 -6.96 15.14
C PRO A 202 13.56 -6.59 14.01
N LEU A 203 13.06 -6.14 12.85
CA LEU A 203 13.89 -5.70 11.74
C LEU A 203 14.81 -4.54 12.15
N ARG A 204 14.31 -3.60 12.95
CA ARG A 204 15.08 -2.44 13.42
C ARG A 204 16.20 -2.84 14.38
N ARG A 205 16.00 -3.90 15.18
CA ARG A 205 17.05 -4.47 16.04
C ARG A 205 18.11 -5.18 15.21
N CYS A 206 17.71 -5.96 14.21
CA CYS A 206 18.64 -6.65 13.30
C CYS A 206 19.40 -5.68 12.37
N GLY A 207 18.74 -4.59 11.96
CA GLY A 207 19.26 -3.65 10.98
C GLY A 207 20.45 -2.81 11.46
N GLY A 208 20.71 -2.74 12.77
CA GLY A 208 21.70 -1.85 13.37
C GLY A 208 23.11 -1.94 12.80
N ALA A 209 23.56 -3.15 12.43
CA ALA A 209 24.91 -3.41 11.91
C ALA A 209 24.96 -3.66 10.38
N SER A 210 23.81 -3.74 9.71
CA SER A 210 23.68 -4.25 8.34
C SER A 210 23.82 -3.21 7.22
N GLY A 211 23.91 -1.92 7.57
CA GLY A 211 23.81 -0.84 6.60
C GLY A 211 22.41 -0.70 5.97
N VAL A 212 21.39 -1.39 6.50
CA VAL A 212 20.00 -1.31 6.05
C VAL A 212 19.17 -0.42 6.97
N HIS A 213 18.36 0.45 6.39
CA HIS A 213 17.47 1.36 7.09
C HIS A 213 16.01 0.87 7.07
N PHE A 214 15.41 0.80 8.26
CA PHE A 214 13.98 0.52 8.46
C PHE A 214 13.35 1.75 9.13
N PRO A 215 12.73 2.66 8.37
CA PRO A 215 12.13 3.86 8.93
C PRO A 215 10.90 3.51 9.78
N HIS A 216 10.62 4.37 10.76
CA HIS A 216 9.36 4.37 11.54
C HIS A 216 8.21 4.98 10.75
N LEU A 217 8.05 4.58 9.49
CA LEU A 217 7.05 5.13 8.59
C LEU A 217 6.50 4.01 7.72
N HIS A 218 5.18 4.02 7.62
CA HIS A 218 4.42 3.10 6.79
C HIS A 218 3.58 3.91 5.81
N ILE A 219 3.56 3.50 4.54
CA ILE A 219 2.68 4.13 3.55
C ILE A 219 1.41 3.29 3.42
N ASP A 220 0.28 3.91 3.72
CA ASP A 220 -1.04 3.29 3.58
C ASP A 220 -1.68 3.75 2.26
N LEU A 221 -1.70 2.87 1.26
CA LEU A 221 -2.15 3.24 -0.09
C LEU A 221 -3.68 3.39 -0.19
N GLN A 222 -4.40 3.08 0.88
CA GLN A 222 -5.86 3.00 0.87
C GLN A 222 -6.54 4.26 1.33
N GLN A 223 -5.88 4.96 2.24
CA GLN A 223 -6.38 6.20 2.79
C GLN A 223 -6.24 7.24 1.67
N ARG A 224 -7.29 7.31 0.83
CA ARG A 224 -7.52 8.43 -0.08
C ARG A 224 -7.94 9.65 0.75
N LYS A 225 -7.06 10.06 1.66
CA LYS A 225 -7.23 11.25 2.45
C LYS A 225 -7.04 12.43 1.52
N ALA A 226 -7.97 13.38 1.58
CA ALA A 226 -7.95 14.59 0.78
C ALA A 226 -7.32 15.76 1.55
N HIS A 227 -6.62 15.51 2.67
CA HIS A 227 -6.03 16.59 3.45
C HIS A 227 -4.85 17.19 2.70
N THR A 228 -4.92 18.49 2.49
CA THR A 228 -3.81 19.31 2.04
C THR A 228 -2.85 19.50 3.21
N LEU A 229 -1.56 19.30 2.97
CA LEU A 229 -0.53 19.58 3.96
C LEU A 229 -0.47 21.10 4.18
N PRO A 230 -0.54 21.61 5.43
CA PRO A 230 -0.38 23.03 5.68
C PRO A 230 0.96 23.54 5.13
N ALA A 231 0.97 24.72 4.50
CA ALA A 231 2.16 25.23 3.80
C ALA A 231 3.38 25.37 4.71
N ASN A 232 3.17 25.79 5.97
CA ASN A 232 4.23 25.87 6.98
C ASN A 232 4.79 24.48 7.35
N VAL A 233 3.94 23.46 7.45
CA VAL A 233 4.36 22.07 7.71
C VAL A 233 5.09 21.50 6.50
N GLN A 234 4.60 21.78 5.29
CA GLN A 234 5.26 21.37 4.05
C GLN A 234 6.67 21.95 3.95
N ALA A 235 6.82 23.27 4.13
CA ALA A 235 8.12 23.93 4.11
C ALA A 235 9.08 23.37 5.16
N ALA A 236 8.60 23.12 6.39
CA ALA A 236 9.39 22.52 7.45
C ALA A 236 9.85 21.09 7.10
N VAL A 237 8.95 20.27 6.54
CA VAL A 237 9.26 18.90 6.11
C VAL A 237 10.29 18.88 4.98
N GLU A 238 10.15 19.76 3.98
CA GLU A 238 11.07 19.87 2.85
C GLU A 238 12.45 20.36 3.28
N MET A 239 12.49 21.37 4.15
CA MET A 239 13.74 21.84 4.77
C MET A 239 14.43 20.72 5.55
N LYS A 240 13.69 19.93 6.34
CA LYS A 240 14.28 18.80 7.08
C LYS A 240 14.76 17.67 6.18
N ILE A 241 14.13 17.48 5.01
CA ILE A 241 14.65 16.53 4.01
C ILE A 241 16.00 17.03 3.49
N SER A 242 16.10 18.31 3.11
CA SER A 242 17.32 18.87 2.53
C SER A 242 18.47 18.93 3.55
N THR A 243 18.19 19.26 4.81
CA THR A 243 19.17 19.26 5.91
C THR A 243 19.36 17.88 6.55
N GLN A 244 18.68 16.85 6.03
CA GLN A 244 18.72 15.46 6.53
C GLN A 244 18.35 15.32 8.01
N GLU A 245 17.52 16.22 8.53
CA GLU A 245 17.05 16.24 9.91
C GLU A 245 15.96 15.19 10.18
N LYS A 246 15.66 14.95 11.46
CA LYS A 246 14.57 14.06 11.86
C LYS A 246 13.25 14.81 11.88
N TRP A 247 12.20 14.18 11.36
CA TRP A 247 10.85 14.68 11.56
C TRP A 247 10.36 14.42 12.98
N SER A 248 9.62 15.38 13.51
CA SER A 248 8.84 15.24 14.74
C SER A 248 7.73 14.22 14.56
N SER A 249 7.14 13.76 15.66
CA SER A 249 5.94 12.90 15.59
C SER A 249 4.80 13.59 14.83
N LEU A 250 4.55 14.88 15.07
CA LEU A 250 3.49 15.64 14.41
C LEU A 250 3.70 15.79 12.90
N GLU A 251 4.92 16.09 12.45
CA GLU A 251 5.24 16.20 11.02
C GLU A 251 4.96 14.88 10.29
N LYS A 252 5.33 13.74 10.91
CA LYS A 252 4.99 12.42 10.38
C LYS A 252 3.48 12.24 10.31
N ALA A 253 2.75 12.61 11.35
CA ALA A 253 1.30 12.47 11.39
C ALA A 253 0.61 13.31 10.30
N TRP A 254 1.07 14.54 10.07
CA TRP A 254 0.59 15.39 8.99
C TRP A 254 0.86 14.79 7.61
N VAL A 255 2.09 14.32 7.36
CA VAL A 255 2.46 13.67 6.09
C VAL A 255 1.65 12.39 5.85
N LEU A 256 1.46 11.56 6.88
CA LEU A 256 0.63 10.36 6.84
C LEU A 256 -0.87 10.66 6.73
N GLY A 257 -1.28 11.87 7.09
CA GLY A 257 -2.64 12.39 6.93
C GLY A 257 -2.90 12.99 5.54
N ALA A 258 -1.86 13.32 4.79
CA ALA A 258 -1.96 14.05 3.53
C ALA A 258 -2.53 13.21 2.37
N ARG A 259 -2.67 13.86 1.20
CA ARG A 259 -2.94 13.17 -0.05
C ARG A 259 -1.88 12.11 -0.33
N HIS A 260 -2.35 10.95 -0.79
CA HIS A 260 -1.54 9.76 -0.97
C HIS A 260 -0.25 10.00 -1.79
N GLU A 261 -0.32 10.76 -2.88
CA GLU A 261 0.84 11.13 -3.68
C GLU A 261 1.92 11.88 -2.88
N LEU A 262 1.51 12.80 -2.01
CA LEU A 262 2.39 13.56 -1.12
C LEU A 262 2.94 12.65 -0.02
N THR A 263 2.10 11.80 0.58
CA THR A 263 2.55 10.84 1.59
C THR A 263 3.64 9.93 1.04
N ILE A 264 3.42 9.32 -0.14
CA ILE A 264 4.45 8.50 -0.79
C ILE A 264 5.70 9.34 -1.01
N ARG A 265 5.57 10.48 -1.70
CA ARG A 265 6.70 11.34 -2.06
C ARG A 265 7.57 11.70 -0.84
N TYR A 266 6.96 12.24 0.21
CA TYR A 266 7.70 12.69 1.39
C TYR A 266 8.25 11.53 2.20
N VAL A 267 7.49 10.44 2.40
CA VAL A 267 7.97 9.27 3.17
C VAL A 267 9.17 8.63 2.48
N LEU A 268 9.13 8.45 1.15
CA LEU A 268 10.24 7.88 0.39
C LEU A 268 11.49 8.77 0.48
N ALA A 269 11.35 10.09 0.24
CA ALA A 269 12.45 11.04 0.33
C ALA A 269 13.08 11.06 1.73
N TYR A 270 12.24 11.17 2.77
CA TYR A 270 12.67 11.16 4.16
C TYR A 270 13.40 9.88 4.54
N ALA A 271 12.86 8.72 4.19
CA ALA A 271 13.48 7.45 4.51
C ALA A 271 14.89 7.32 3.90
N LEU A 272 15.09 7.82 2.68
CA LEU A 272 16.37 7.84 1.99
C LEU A 272 17.39 8.78 2.65
N VAL A 273 17.01 10.04 2.92
CA VAL A 273 17.94 10.98 3.58
C VAL A 273 18.26 10.55 5.02
N ARG A 274 17.31 9.93 5.73
CA ARG A 274 17.56 9.36 7.05
C ARG A 274 18.45 8.14 7.01
N ALA A 275 18.30 7.29 6.00
CA ALA A 275 19.21 6.18 5.76
C ALA A 275 20.63 6.69 5.57
N LYS A 276 20.84 7.71 4.72
CA LYS A 276 22.14 8.35 4.52
C LYS A 276 22.70 8.98 5.78
N ALA A 277 21.92 9.80 6.49
CA ALA A 277 22.34 10.45 7.74
C ALA A 277 22.71 9.47 8.86
N THR A 278 22.33 8.19 8.73
CA THR A 278 22.67 7.13 9.70
C THR A 278 23.70 6.14 9.19
N GLY A 279 24.29 6.36 8.01
CA GLY A 279 25.25 5.44 7.39
C GLY A 279 24.62 4.11 6.94
N ARG A 280 23.32 4.11 6.65
CA ARG A 280 22.51 2.93 6.30
C ARG A 280 21.86 3.03 4.92
N SER A 281 22.53 3.69 3.99
CA SER A 281 22.04 3.92 2.64
C SER A 281 22.28 2.75 1.67
N ASN A 282 22.82 1.62 2.13
CA ASN A 282 22.95 0.43 1.27
C ASN A 282 21.57 -0.08 0.85
N ALA A 283 20.62 0.04 1.77
CA ALA A 283 19.25 -0.38 1.55
C ALA A 283 18.27 0.35 2.44
N VAL A 284 17.05 0.56 1.94
CA VAL A 284 15.94 1.09 2.72
C VAL A 284 14.72 0.22 2.49
N TRP A 285 14.05 -0.21 3.55
CA TRP A 285 12.86 -1.06 3.47
C TRP A 285 11.65 -0.40 4.09
N ILE A 286 10.61 -0.15 3.29
CA ILE A 286 9.42 0.59 3.70
C ILE A 286 8.20 -0.29 3.44
N PRO A 287 7.52 -0.79 4.49
CA PRO A 287 6.28 -1.53 4.30
C PRO A 287 5.19 -0.64 3.68
N LEU A 288 4.44 -1.23 2.77
CA LEU A 288 3.25 -0.66 2.16
C LEU A 288 2.03 -1.45 2.60
N GLY A 289 1.03 -0.73 3.11
CA GLY A 289 -0.24 -1.30 3.50
C GLY A 289 -1.27 -1.12 2.38
N MET A 290 -1.87 -2.23 1.96
CA MET A 290 -3.09 -2.25 1.16
C MET A 290 -4.07 -3.26 1.75
N ASN A 291 -5.18 -2.83 2.36
CA ASN A 291 -6.35 -3.69 2.59
C ASN A 291 -7.14 -3.88 1.27
N THR A 292 -6.64 -4.69 0.34
CA THR A 292 -7.29 -4.95 -0.96
C THR A 292 -8.65 -5.65 -0.88
N GLY A 293 -9.27 -5.77 0.30
CA GLY A 293 -10.47 -6.57 0.52
C GLY A 293 -10.11 -8.04 0.59
N ALA A 294 -10.41 -8.67 1.73
CA ALA A 294 -10.14 -10.08 2.07
C ALA A 294 -8.69 -10.61 1.99
N GLN A 295 -7.77 -9.99 1.24
CA GLN A 295 -6.41 -10.50 1.06
C GLN A 295 -5.28 -9.57 1.47
N GLY A 296 -5.58 -8.32 1.88
CA GLY A 296 -4.65 -7.42 2.56
C GLY A 296 -3.19 -7.50 2.08
N HIS A 297 -2.92 -7.30 0.78
CA HIS A 297 -1.57 -7.54 0.26
C HIS A 297 -0.55 -6.65 0.96
N ALA A 298 0.39 -7.28 1.64
CA ALA A 298 1.55 -6.60 2.18
C ALA A 298 2.54 -6.41 1.04
N ASN A 299 2.66 -5.16 0.62
CA ASN A 299 3.66 -4.75 -0.35
C ASN A 299 4.83 -4.10 0.42
N ALA A 300 5.97 -3.92 -0.23
CA ALA A 300 7.04 -3.11 0.32
C ALA A 300 7.74 -2.35 -0.80
N VAL A 301 8.15 -1.12 -0.51
CA VAL A 301 9.15 -0.42 -1.33
C VAL A 301 10.51 -0.70 -0.71
N CYS A 302 11.41 -1.27 -1.50
CA CYS A 302 12.80 -1.40 -1.16
C CYS A 302 13.64 -0.49 -2.06
N PHE A 303 14.52 0.29 -1.46
CA PHE A 303 15.60 0.94 -2.20
C PHE A 303 16.88 0.15 -1.98
N GLN A 304 17.63 -0.07 -3.05
CA GLN A 304 18.92 -0.72 -3.00
C GLN A 304 19.96 0.18 -3.67
N SER A 305 21.09 0.40 -2.98
CA SER A 305 22.20 1.16 -3.52
C SER A 305 22.85 0.43 -4.68
N VAL A 306 23.02 1.14 -5.79
CA VAL A 306 23.81 0.72 -6.94
C VAL A 306 25.26 1.06 -6.62
N ASP A 307 26.09 0.02 -6.47
CA ASP A 307 27.53 0.09 -6.19
C ASP A 307 27.93 0.80 -4.89
N GLY A 308 27.00 1.06 -3.97
CA GLY A 308 27.28 1.78 -2.73
C GLY A 308 27.47 3.29 -2.90
N LYS A 309 27.25 3.85 -4.10
CA LYS A 309 27.61 5.24 -4.46
C LYS A 309 26.44 6.24 -4.42
N GLY A 310 25.36 5.91 -3.71
CA GLY A 310 24.22 6.81 -3.49
C GLY A 310 23.19 6.86 -4.63
N ALA A 311 23.43 6.15 -5.74
CA ALA A 311 22.39 5.85 -6.71
C ALA A 311 21.51 4.71 -6.16
N MET A 312 20.19 4.87 -6.19
CA MET A 312 19.24 3.96 -5.57
C MET A 312 18.30 3.38 -6.61
N ARG A 313 18.30 2.06 -6.75
CA ARG A 313 17.30 1.28 -7.48
C ARG A 313 16.04 1.13 -6.64
N VAL A 314 14.87 1.22 -7.25
CA VAL A 314 13.57 1.09 -6.58
C VAL A 314 12.95 -0.26 -6.92
N LEU A 315 12.74 -1.09 -5.89
CA LEU A 315 12.12 -2.39 -5.98
C LEU A 315 10.78 -2.36 -5.25
N LEU A 316 9.75 -2.95 -5.85
CA LEU A 316 8.44 -3.09 -5.24
C LEU A 316 8.13 -4.58 -5.07
N TYR A 317 8.03 -5.02 -3.82
CA TYR A 317 7.59 -6.37 -3.53
C TYR A 317 6.08 -6.44 -3.72
N ASP A 318 5.64 -7.30 -4.63
CA ASP A 318 4.24 -7.68 -4.81
C ASP A 318 4.14 -9.21 -4.72
N PRO A 319 3.42 -9.74 -3.72
CA PRO A 319 3.29 -11.18 -3.55
C PRO A 319 2.57 -11.91 -4.70
N ASN A 320 1.83 -11.20 -5.53
CA ASN A 320 1.06 -11.77 -6.64
C ASN A 320 1.71 -11.55 -8.01
N PHE A 321 2.88 -10.95 -8.06
CA PHE A 321 3.51 -10.59 -9.34
C PHE A 321 3.99 -11.83 -10.10
N ALA A 322 3.29 -12.23 -11.16
CA ALA A 322 3.81 -13.23 -12.07
C ALA A 322 4.86 -12.60 -13.02
N ALA A 323 5.96 -13.32 -13.28
CA ALA A 323 6.90 -12.90 -14.31
C ALA A 323 6.20 -12.78 -15.67
N GLY A 324 6.38 -11.64 -16.35
CA GLY A 324 5.69 -11.34 -17.62
C GLY A 324 4.26 -10.81 -17.47
N GLN A 325 3.76 -10.59 -16.25
CA GLN A 325 2.43 -10.03 -16.04
C GLN A 325 2.41 -8.54 -16.40
N GLU A 326 1.67 -8.18 -17.45
CA GLU A 326 1.53 -6.79 -17.92
C GLU A 326 0.45 -5.98 -17.17
N HIS A 327 -0.33 -6.64 -16.31
CA HIS A 327 -1.44 -5.99 -15.61
C HIS A 327 -0.99 -4.85 -14.69
N TRP A 328 -1.91 -3.91 -14.47
CA TRP A 328 -1.65 -2.70 -13.72
C TRP A 328 -1.55 -2.97 -12.21
N VAL A 329 -0.34 -2.91 -11.66
CA VAL A 329 -0.13 -2.94 -10.20
C VAL A 329 -0.27 -1.53 -9.64
N HIS A 330 -1.36 -1.30 -8.90
CA HIS A 330 -1.69 -0.01 -8.27
C HIS A 330 -0.51 0.61 -7.51
N ALA A 331 0.19 -0.20 -6.71
CA ALA A 331 1.32 0.24 -5.90
C ALA A 331 2.51 0.69 -6.76
N LYS A 332 2.81 -0.04 -7.86
CA LYS A 332 3.88 0.33 -8.80
C LYS A 332 3.60 1.68 -9.43
N LYS A 333 2.39 1.89 -9.95
CA LYS A 333 2.02 3.18 -10.54
C LYS A 333 2.07 4.29 -9.50
N ALA A 334 1.49 4.09 -8.32
CA ALA A 334 1.49 5.11 -7.27
C ALA A 334 2.93 5.54 -6.87
N VAL A 335 3.85 4.57 -6.75
CA VAL A 335 5.26 4.87 -6.48
C VAL A 335 5.89 5.62 -7.65
N ASN A 336 5.75 5.12 -8.88
CA ASN A 336 6.32 5.75 -10.09
C ASN A 336 5.84 7.19 -10.29
N ASP A 337 4.54 7.44 -10.11
CA ASP A 337 3.96 8.79 -10.20
C ASP A 337 4.62 9.75 -9.19
N SER A 338 4.96 9.26 -7.98
CA SER A 338 5.61 10.06 -6.95
C SER A 338 7.12 10.23 -7.15
N LEU A 339 7.81 9.34 -7.91
CA LEU A 339 9.28 9.34 -7.99
C LEU A 339 9.87 10.64 -8.55
N ALA A 340 9.18 11.34 -9.45
CA ALA A 340 9.64 12.64 -9.95
C ALA A 340 9.78 13.66 -8.81
N GLY A 341 8.76 13.76 -7.95
CA GLY A 341 8.80 14.63 -6.78
C GLY A 341 9.82 14.15 -5.74
N VAL A 342 10.04 12.85 -5.59
CA VAL A 342 11.10 12.32 -4.71
C VAL A 342 12.48 12.77 -5.20
N ARG A 343 12.76 12.68 -6.51
CA ARG A 343 14.03 13.14 -7.09
C ARG A 343 14.28 14.62 -6.84
N GLN A 344 13.26 15.45 -7.00
CA GLN A 344 13.35 16.88 -6.71
C GLN A 344 13.70 17.14 -5.24
N LEU A 345 13.07 16.44 -4.30
CA LEU A 345 13.35 16.58 -2.87
C LEU A 345 14.73 16.08 -2.45
N LEU A 346 15.33 15.16 -3.24
CA LEU A 346 16.66 14.62 -2.99
C LEU A 346 17.77 15.47 -3.62
N ASP A 347 17.45 16.53 -4.35
CA ASP A 347 18.45 17.39 -4.96
C ASP A 347 19.41 17.96 -3.89
N GLY A 348 20.71 18.00 -4.20
CA GLY A 348 21.76 18.37 -3.25
C GLY A 348 22.02 17.38 -2.10
N SER A 349 21.17 16.37 -1.88
CA SER A 349 21.37 15.39 -0.80
C SER A 349 22.49 14.39 -1.10
N GLY A 350 22.98 14.31 -2.35
CA GLY A 350 23.94 13.30 -2.83
C GLY A 350 23.37 11.89 -2.86
N LEU A 351 22.05 11.75 -2.98
CA LEU A 351 21.34 10.51 -3.31
C LEU A 351 20.59 10.73 -4.62
N THR A 352 20.52 9.71 -5.46
CA THR A 352 19.76 9.77 -6.71
C THR A 352 18.92 8.51 -6.87
N ILE A 353 17.77 8.61 -7.54
CA ILE A 353 16.92 7.46 -7.86
C ILE A 353 17.06 7.15 -9.34
N VAL A 354 17.51 5.94 -9.65
CA VAL A 354 17.69 5.46 -11.02
C VAL A 354 16.46 4.69 -11.49
N GLY A 355 16.08 4.91 -12.76
CA GLY A 355 15.01 4.15 -13.40
C GLY A 355 13.62 4.35 -12.78
N GLN A 356 12.71 3.45 -13.13
CA GLN A 356 11.37 3.33 -12.56
C GLN A 356 11.36 2.23 -11.49
N ALA A 357 10.30 2.16 -10.68
CA ALA A 357 10.10 1.05 -9.78
C ALA A 357 9.92 -0.26 -10.53
N GLU A 358 10.66 -1.28 -10.11
CA GLU A 358 10.64 -2.63 -10.66
C GLU A 358 9.88 -3.57 -9.73
N LEU A 359 9.00 -4.40 -10.29
CA LEU A 359 8.27 -5.38 -9.50
C LEU A 359 9.11 -6.62 -9.25
N PHE A 360 8.93 -7.23 -8.09
CA PHE A 360 9.45 -8.55 -7.80
C PHE A 360 8.62 -9.24 -6.73
N GLY A 361 8.86 -10.54 -6.55
CA GLY A 361 8.13 -11.39 -5.62
C GLY A 361 7.02 -12.17 -6.32
N HIS A 362 6.81 -13.41 -5.89
CA HIS A 362 5.63 -14.27 -6.12
C HIS A 362 6.00 -15.74 -5.92
N GLY A 363 7.20 -16.13 -6.37
CA GLY A 363 7.69 -17.51 -6.31
C GLY A 363 7.64 -18.08 -4.90
N LEU A 364 8.04 -17.27 -3.91
CA LEU A 364 8.06 -17.68 -2.51
C LEU A 364 6.67 -18.04 -1.94
N GLN A 365 5.62 -17.24 -2.19
CA GLN A 365 4.30 -17.49 -1.59
C GLN A 365 3.59 -18.69 -2.21
N THR A 366 3.62 -18.79 -3.54
CA THR A 366 3.06 -19.94 -4.26
C THR A 366 3.74 -21.23 -3.80
N ALA A 367 5.07 -21.23 -3.69
CA ALA A 367 5.84 -22.40 -3.30
C ALA A 367 5.57 -22.80 -1.82
N LEU A 368 5.33 -21.83 -0.92
CA LEU A 368 4.98 -22.11 0.47
C LEU A 368 3.58 -22.73 0.64
N GLY A 369 2.74 -22.74 -0.41
CA GLY A 369 1.36 -23.24 -0.34
C GLY A 369 0.51 -22.42 0.61
N THR A 370 0.86 -21.15 0.82
CA THR A 370 0.08 -20.20 1.62
C THR A 370 -1.09 -19.60 0.83
N THR A 371 -1.23 -20.00 -0.44
CA THR A 371 -2.32 -19.64 -1.34
C THR A 371 -2.81 -20.89 -2.08
N GLU A 372 -4.12 -21.16 -2.05
CA GLU A 372 -4.79 -22.00 -3.06
C GLU A 372 -5.32 -21.07 -4.16
N GLN A 373 -5.53 -21.56 -5.40
CA GLN A 373 -5.88 -20.73 -6.58
C GLN A 373 -6.91 -19.62 -6.27
N HIS A 374 -6.60 -18.38 -6.63
CA HIS A 374 -7.52 -17.25 -6.46
C HIS A 374 -7.64 -16.39 -7.72
N GLN A 375 -8.85 -16.32 -8.26
CA GLN A 375 -9.31 -15.22 -9.11
C GLN A 375 -9.53 -13.99 -8.23
N GLY A 376 -8.91 -12.87 -8.60
CA GLY A 376 -9.07 -11.59 -7.89
C GLY A 376 -10.51 -11.07 -7.94
N TRP A 377 -11.06 -10.74 -6.78
CA TRP A 377 -12.41 -10.14 -6.64
C TRP A 377 -12.33 -8.76 -5.99
N PHE A 378 -12.76 -7.73 -6.72
CA PHE A 378 -12.98 -6.39 -6.16
C PHE A 378 -14.25 -6.39 -5.29
N SER A 379 -14.13 -6.01 -4.00
CA SER A 379 -15.25 -5.77 -3.08
C SER A 379 -15.26 -4.31 -2.59
N SER A 380 -16.45 -3.75 -2.36
CA SER A 380 -16.74 -2.31 -2.23
C SER A 380 -17.37 -1.90 -0.89
N THR A 381 -17.02 -2.55 0.23
CA THR A 381 -17.48 -2.14 1.57
C THR A 381 -16.31 -1.63 2.41
N VAL A 382 -16.44 -0.43 2.98
CA VAL A 382 -15.43 0.19 3.86
C VAL A 382 -15.88 0.07 5.31
N TYR A 383 -15.17 -0.74 6.08
CA TYR A 383 -15.11 -0.69 7.54
C TYR A 383 -13.68 -0.29 7.92
N THR A 384 -13.49 0.69 8.80
CA THR A 384 -12.14 1.07 9.26
C THR A 384 -11.73 0.18 10.44
N THR A 385 -11.34 -1.05 10.12
CA THR A 385 -10.66 -2.00 11.01
C THR A 385 -9.18 -2.03 10.64
N HIS A 386 -8.26 -1.79 11.58
CA HIS A 386 -6.82 -1.92 11.31
C HIS A 386 -6.41 -3.38 11.43
N ALA A 387 -6.70 -4.21 10.42
CA ALA A 387 -6.15 -5.57 10.34
C ALA A 387 -4.62 -5.56 10.51
N GLY A 388 -4.08 -6.40 11.40
CA GLY A 388 -2.66 -6.75 11.33
C GLY A 388 -2.32 -7.34 9.96
N TYR A 389 -1.04 -7.31 9.57
CA TYR A 389 -0.67 -7.76 8.22
C TYR A 389 -0.93 -9.25 8.08
N PRO A 390 -1.72 -9.71 7.09
CA PRO A 390 -1.95 -11.14 6.88
C PRO A 390 -0.62 -11.88 6.67
N ILE A 391 -0.62 -13.21 6.61
CA ILE A 391 0.60 -14.03 6.46
C ILE A 391 1.57 -13.49 5.40
N CYS A 392 1.06 -12.87 4.33
CA CYS A 392 1.89 -12.18 3.35
C CYS A 392 2.82 -11.10 3.94
N GLY A 393 2.42 -10.33 4.95
CA GLY A 393 3.29 -9.37 5.62
C GLY A 393 4.32 -10.02 6.54
N ALA A 394 4.03 -11.20 7.09
CA ALA A 394 5.04 -12.01 7.76
C ALA A 394 6.07 -12.55 6.75
N VAL A 395 5.67 -12.87 5.52
CA VAL A 395 6.58 -13.23 4.41
C VAL A 395 7.46 -12.03 4.01
N VAL A 396 6.89 -10.83 3.89
CA VAL A 396 7.64 -9.57 3.65
C VAL A 396 8.69 -9.36 4.75
N HIS A 397 8.31 -9.54 6.02
CA HIS A 397 9.23 -9.45 7.15
C HIS A 397 10.33 -10.52 7.07
N PHE A 398 9.96 -11.77 6.83
CA PHE A 398 10.89 -12.88 6.70
C PHE A 398 11.92 -12.64 5.58
N LEU A 399 11.48 -12.17 4.41
CA LEU A 399 12.36 -11.83 3.30
C LEU A 399 13.39 -10.77 3.71
N ALA A 400 12.96 -9.71 4.43
CA ALA A 400 13.87 -8.70 4.96
C ALA A 400 14.86 -9.29 5.98
N VAL A 401 14.44 -10.18 6.89
CA VAL A 401 15.33 -10.84 7.87
C VAL A 401 16.38 -11.71 7.19
N VAL A 402 15.98 -12.53 6.21
CA VAL A 402 16.92 -13.39 5.47
C VAL A 402 17.91 -12.53 4.69
N TRP A 403 17.43 -11.49 4.00
CA TRP A 403 18.31 -10.58 3.28
C TRP A 403 19.34 -9.94 4.20
N LEU A 404 18.91 -9.39 5.33
CA LEU A 404 19.82 -8.84 6.35
C LEU A 404 20.88 -9.85 6.77
N ALA A 405 20.47 -11.07 7.12
CA ALA A 405 21.38 -12.12 7.58
C ALA A 405 22.45 -12.48 6.52
N VAL A 406 22.06 -12.49 5.24
CA VAL A 406 22.97 -12.81 4.13
C VAL A 406 23.91 -11.64 3.81
N THR A 407 23.45 -10.39 3.93
CA THR A 407 24.23 -9.18 3.60
C THR A 407 25.36 -8.84 4.57
N VAL A 408 25.26 -9.27 5.83
CA VAL A 408 26.30 -9.02 6.85
C VAL A 408 27.62 -9.75 6.54
N ALA A 409 27.58 -10.76 5.65
CA ALA A 409 28.71 -11.65 5.34
C ALA A 409 29.57 -11.20 4.14
N SER A 410 30.00 -9.93 4.07
CA SER A 410 31.08 -9.42 3.19
C SER A 410 30.85 -9.27 1.67
N CYS A 411 29.63 -9.43 1.16
CA CYS A 411 29.29 -9.02 -0.21
C CYS A 411 27.86 -8.48 -0.28
N PRO A 412 27.61 -7.28 -0.86
CA PRO A 412 26.27 -6.76 -1.04
C PRO A 412 25.49 -7.63 -2.03
N VAL A 413 24.70 -8.56 -1.50
CA VAL A 413 23.82 -9.43 -2.29
C VAL A 413 22.54 -8.68 -2.62
N GLY A 414 22.10 -8.79 -3.87
CA GLY A 414 20.82 -8.27 -4.33
C GLY A 414 19.62 -8.89 -3.63
N LEU A 415 18.63 -8.09 -3.27
CA LEU A 415 17.38 -8.58 -2.69
C LEU A 415 16.69 -9.59 -3.64
N LEU A 416 16.75 -9.35 -4.95
CA LEU A 416 16.22 -10.26 -5.97
C LEU A 416 16.95 -11.61 -5.99
N GLU A 417 18.25 -11.62 -5.75
CA GLU A 417 19.03 -12.87 -5.70
C GLU A 417 18.66 -13.70 -4.46
N VAL A 418 18.43 -13.04 -3.32
CA VAL A 418 17.95 -13.71 -2.11
C VAL A 418 16.55 -14.28 -2.31
N GLU A 419 15.65 -13.56 -2.96
CA GLU A 419 14.30 -14.05 -3.27
C GLU A 419 14.35 -15.25 -4.23
N ALA A 420 15.16 -15.20 -5.28
CA ALA A 420 15.35 -16.30 -6.21
C ALA A 420 15.91 -17.55 -5.51
N ALA A 421 16.95 -17.39 -4.67
CA ALA A 421 17.52 -18.49 -3.90
C ALA A 421 16.49 -19.10 -2.91
N LEU A 422 15.65 -18.28 -2.28
CA LEU A 422 14.55 -18.76 -1.44
C LEU A 422 13.52 -19.54 -2.26
N ALA A 423 13.14 -19.05 -3.45
CA ALA A 423 12.21 -19.73 -4.34
C ALA A 423 12.73 -21.12 -4.75
N GLU A 424 14.02 -21.22 -5.10
CA GLU A 424 14.68 -22.50 -5.38
C GLU A 424 14.66 -23.45 -4.17
N ILE A 425 15.00 -22.96 -2.97
CA ILE A 425 15.00 -23.78 -1.74
C ILE A 425 13.58 -24.29 -1.43
N VAL A 426 12.54 -23.47 -1.60
CA VAL A 426 11.16 -23.89 -1.29
C VAL A 426 10.62 -24.89 -2.31
N ALA A 427 11.19 -24.98 -3.51
CA ALA A 427 10.86 -26.05 -4.46
C ALA A 427 11.23 -27.45 -3.92
N GLU A 428 12.19 -27.53 -3.00
CA GLU A 428 12.56 -28.77 -2.30
C GLU A 428 11.70 -28.98 -1.05
N ARG A 429 11.21 -30.20 -0.80
CA ARG A 429 10.34 -30.49 0.37
C ARG A 429 10.98 -30.12 1.71
N ALA A 430 12.26 -30.44 1.88
CA ALA A 430 13.02 -30.12 3.09
C ALA A 430 13.25 -28.61 3.23
N GLY A 431 13.56 -27.92 2.12
CA GLY A 431 13.74 -26.47 2.09
C GLY A 431 12.45 -25.72 2.40
N LYS A 432 11.31 -26.16 1.87
CA LYS A 432 9.98 -25.65 2.24
C LYS A 432 9.73 -25.71 3.75
N ALA A 433 10.00 -26.86 4.37
CA ALA A 433 9.85 -27.03 5.81
C ALA A 433 10.78 -26.09 6.61
N ALA A 434 12.03 -25.90 6.15
CA ALA A 434 12.98 -24.98 6.78
C ALA A 434 12.49 -23.51 6.73
N VAL A 435 12.00 -23.06 5.58
CA VAL A 435 11.45 -21.71 5.44
C VAL A 435 10.21 -21.51 6.31
N GLN A 436 9.29 -22.47 6.33
CA GLN A 436 8.11 -22.43 7.20
C GLN A 436 8.51 -22.37 8.68
N GLY A 437 9.48 -23.18 9.09
CA GLY A 437 9.93 -23.19 10.48
C GLY A 437 10.61 -21.89 10.91
N LYS A 438 11.34 -21.23 10.00
CA LYS A 438 11.93 -19.91 10.26
C LYS A 438 10.87 -18.82 10.37
N LEU A 439 9.88 -18.82 9.48
CA LEU A 439 8.75 -17.89 9.55
C LEU A 439 7.97 -18.05 10.87
N ALA A 440 7.71 -19.29 11.29
CA ALA A 440 7.08 -19.56 12.58
C ALA A 440 7.89 -19.04 13.77
N ALA A 441 9.22 -19.20 13.75
CA ALA A 441 10.07 -18.63 14.80
C ALA A 441 9.90 -17.10 14.91
N VAL A 442 9.87 -16.39 13.78
CA VAL A 442 9.61 -14.94 13.75
C VAL A 442 8.24 -14.60 14.35
N LEU A 443 7.19 -15.34 13.99
CA LEU A 443 5.85 -15.12 14.52
C LEU A 443 5.76 -15.38 16.04
N VAL A 444 6.42 -16.43 16.52
CA VAL A 444 6.46 -16.74 17.96
C VAL A 444 7.25 -15.70 18.74
N ASP A 445 8.38 -15.22 18.21
CA ASP A 445 9.16 -14.17 18.87
C ASP A 445 8.36 -12.86 18.98
N LEU A 446 7.59 -12.53 17.94
CA LEU A 446 6.63 -11.42 17.96
C LEU A 446 5.55 -11.63 19.04
N SER A 447 4.92 -12.81 19.09
CA SER A 447 3.88 -13.12 20.09
C SER A 447 4.41 -13.05 21.52
N LYS A 448 5.57 -13.67 21.78
CA LYS A 448 6.25 -13.61 23.08
C LYS A 448 6.60 -12.19 23.48
N GLY A 449 7.00 -11.35 22.52
CA GLY A 449 7.25 -9.93 22.75
C GLY A 449 6.02 -9.19 23.29
N LEU A 450 4.83 -9.58 22.87
CA LEU A 450 3.56 -9.00 23.34
C LEU A 450 3.10 -9.55 24.70
N GLU A 451 3.54 -10.75 25.07
CA GLU A 451 3.11 -11.50 26.27
C GLU A 451 3.95 -11.25 27.53
N LYS A 452 5.20 -10.78 27.42
CA LYS A 452 6.06 -10.46 28.58
C LYS A 452 5.36 -9.45 29.51
N GLU A 453 5.66 -9.47 30.82
CA GLU A 453 4.98 -8.65 31.84
C GLU A 453 4.91 -7.14 31.57
N SER A 454 5.86 -6.57 30.81
CA SER A 454 5.74 -5.18 30.33
C SER A 454 4.81 -5.06 29.11
N GLY A 455 4.82 -6.05 28.23
CA GLY A 455 3.76 -6.34 27.26
C GLY A 455 3.45 -5.26 26.24
N PHE A 456 2.39 -5.52 25.47
CA PHE A 456 1.80 -4.56 24.53
C PHE A 456 1.51 -3.18 25.17
N PRO A 457 0.92 -3.08 26.38
CA PRO A 457 0.63 -1.79 26.99
C PRO A 457 1.87 -0.94 27.30
N ALA A 458 2.95 -1.52 27.86
CA ALA A 458 4.15 -0.73 28.13
C ALA A 458 4.89 -0.34 26.84
N PHE A 459 4.87 -1.19 25.81
CA PHE A 459 5.42 -0.82 24.51
C PHE A 459 4.71 0.41 23.93
N LEU A 460 3.37 0.38 23.90
CA LEU A 460 2.59 1.48 23.35
C LEU A 460 2.79 2.75 24.18
N LYS A 461 2.69 2.66 25.51
CA LYS A 461 2.95 3.77 26.43
C LYS A 461 4.34 4.37 26.23
N SER A 462 5.40 3.55 26.25
CA SER A 462 6.78 4.02 26.06
C SER A 462 6.99 4.71 24.71
N SER A 463 6.32 4.21 23.66
CA SER A 463 6.42 4.80 22.32
C SER A 463 5.68 6.15 22.24
N LEU A 464 4.48 6.23 22.82
CA LEU A 464 3.71 7.46 22.88
C LEU A 464 4.35 8.50 23.80
N ASP A 465 4.94 8.11 24.92
CA ASP A 465 5.71 9.01 25.81
C ASP A 465 6.91 9.62 25.07
N LYS A 466 7.56 8.86 24.17
CA LYS A 466 8.64 9.39 23.33
C LYS A 466 8.13 10.44 22.36
N ASP A 467 6.96 10.22 21.77
CA ASP A 467 6.31 11.14 20.82
C ASP A 467 5.74 12.38 21.50
N LYS A 468 5.26 12.25 22.75
CA LYS A 468 4.70 13.31 23.59
C LYS A 468 5.64 14.50 23.75
N ARG A 469 6.95 14.25 23.71
CA ARG A 469 7.98 15.31 23.79
C ARG A 469 7.94 16.28 22.62
N ASP A 470 7.36 15.87 21.50
CA ASP A 470 7.21 16.70 20.30
C ASP A 470 5.81 17.31 20.17
N TRP A 471 4.90 17.07 21.13
CA TRP A 471 3.52 17.56 21.07
C TRP A 471 3.42 19.03 21.50
N PRO A 472 2.48 19.82 20.93
CA PRO A 472 2.33 21.21 21.30
C PRO A 472 1.86 21.34 22.75
N ALA A 473 2.28 22.40 23.44
CA ALA A 473 1.97 22.59 24.86
C ALA A 473 0.47 22.72 25.15
N GLU A 474 -0.32 23.20 24.18
CA GLU A 474 -1.78 23.29 24.27
C GLU A 474 -2.41 21.89 24.43
N PHE A 475 -1.84 20.90 23.75
CA PHE A 475 -2.32 19.52 23.76
C PHE A 475 -2.10 18.83 25.11
N LEU A 476 -0.98 19.15 25.76
CA LEU A 476 -0.64 18.65 27.09
C LEU A 476 -1.51 19.26 28.19
N ARG A 477 -2.04 20.46 27.96
CA ARG A 477 -2.88 21.18 28.94
C ARG A 477 -4.33 20.69 28.95
N SER A 478 -4.89 20.36 27.79
CA SER A 478 -6.29 19.94 27.67
C SER A 478 -6.54 18.47 28.03
N GLY A 479 -5.47 17.67 28.09
CA GLY A 479 -5.54 16.24 28.36
C GLY A 479 -6.24 15.43 27.25
N GLY A 480 -6.19 14.11 27.39
CA GLY A 480 -6.90 13.20 26.50
C GLY A 480 -6.49 11.75 26.71
N SER A 481 -7.10 10.84 25.95
CA SER A 481 -6.77 9.42 26.04
C SER A 481 -6.80 8.72 24.69
N ILE A 482 -6.02 7.66 24.53
CA ILE A 482 -6.09 6.72 23.40
C ILE A 482 -6.25 5.34 23.99
N THR A 483 -7.24 4.59 23.51
CA THR A 483 -7.42 3.18 23.80
C THR A 483 -7.17 2.38 22.54
N CYS A 484 -6.18 1.48 22.59
CA CYS A 484 -5.86 0.53 21.54
C CYS A 484 -6.28 -0.88 21.98
N ARG A 485 -6.93 -1.61 21.07
CA ARG A 485 -7.36 -2.99 21.28
C ARG A 485 -6.82 -3.87 20.17
N ILE A 486 -6.23 -5.00 20.53
CA ILE A 486 -5.85 -6.08 19.62
C ILE A 486 -6.62 -7.32 20.10
N PRO A 487 -7.30 -8.06 19.20
CA PRO A 487 -8.01 -9.28 19.58
C PRO A 487 -7.11 -10.26 20.35
N GLY A 488 -7.62 -10.79 21.46
CA GLY A 488 -6.88 -11.72 22.32
C GLY A 488 -5.81 -11.07 23.22
N LYS A 489 -5.65 -9.74 23.21
CA LYS A 489 -4.72 -9.02 24.09
C LYS A 489 -5.47 -8.02 24.99
N GLN A 490 -4.91 -7.71 26.15
CA GLN A 490 -5.49 -6.71 27.06
C GLN A 490 -5.51 -5.33 26.37
N PRO A 491 -6.64 -4.59 26.42
CA PRO A 491 -6.70 -3.22 25.94
C PRO A 491 -5.63 -2.35 26.62
N CYS A 492 -5.01 -1.46 25.86
CA CYS A 492 -4.11 -0.45 26.41
C CYS A 492 -4.79 0.91 26.29
N THR A 493 -5.00 1.57 27.43
CA THR A 493 -5.41 2.97 27.48
C THR A 493 -4.24 3.83 27.94
N TYR A 494 -3.88 4.80 27.12
CA TYR A 494 -2.86 5.81 27.40
C TYR A 494 -3.55 7.16 27.61
N THR A 495 -3.25 7.83 28.72
CA THR A 495 -3.75 9.16 29.06
C THR A 495 -2.54 10.10 29.20
N TRP A 496 -2.63 11.33 28.69
CA TRP A 496 -1.53 12.29 28.71
C TRP A 496 -1.86 13.61 29.39
#